data_AF-A0A5B8CT57-F1
#
_entry.id   AF-A0A5B8CT57-F1
#
_cell.length_a   1.000
_cell.length_b   1.000
_cell.length_c   1.000
_cell.angle_alpha   90.00
_cell.angle_beta   90.00
_cell.angle_gamma   90.00
#
_symmetry.space_group_name_H-M   'P 1'
#
loop_
_entity.id
_entity.type
_entity.pdbx_description
1 polymer ?
#
loop_
_entity_poly.entity_id
_entity_poly.type
_entity_poly.pdbx_seq_one_letter_code
_entity_poly.pdbx_strand_id
1 'polypeptide(L)'
;MDPNRYSKNRTIRPDSAWKILQALITLGLMLCALIGIAVHLFSGEQGPADWWAWLTASPMNGVLTFIAAVVLIAFHRYITHISSQQRRAASDLPVYIMMLVGVYFIYQLITTGHW
;
A
#
# COMPACT_ATOMS: atom_id res chain seq x y z
N MET A 1 27.09 31.86 21.80
CA MET A 1 26.54 30.69 21.10
C MET A 1 26.16 29.67 22.15
N ASP A 2 24.94 29.11 22.10
CA ASP A 2 24.48 28.14 23.10
C ASP A 2 25.17 26.77 22.86
N PRO A 3 26.01 26.29 23.79
CA PRO A 3 26.76 25.05 23.62
C PRO A 3 25.86 23.80 23.58
N ASN A 4 24.58 23.92 23.98
CA ASN A 4 23.67 22.80 24.11
C ASN A 4 22.78 22.56 22.87
N ARG A 5 22.98 23.34 21.80
CA ARG A 5 22.12 23.31 20.59
C ARG A 5 22.10 21.96 19.85
N TYR A 6 23.08 21.09 20.10
CA TYR A 6 23.26 19.81 19.41
C TYR A 6 23.32 18.58 20.33
N SER A 7 23.12 18.74 21.64
CA SER A 7 23.12 17.61 22.58
C SER A 7 22.00 16.61 22.30
N LYS A 8 20.87 17.09 21.76
CA LYS A 8 19.72 16.29 21.33
C LYS A 8 20.03 15.35 20.14
N ASN A 9 21.06 15.64 19.35
CA ASN A 9 21.42 14.86 18.17
C ASN A 9 22.58 13.88 18.43
N ARG A 10 23.19 13.90 19.62
CA ARG A 10 24.33 13.02 19.97
C ARG A 10 24.00 11.52 19.91
N THR A 11 22.74 11.15 20.03
CA THR A 11 22.28 9.75 20.03
C THR A 11 21.72 9.30 18.69
N ILE A 12 21.70 10.17 17.66
CA ILE A 12 21.25 9.80 16.32
C ILE A 12 22.37 8.97 15.69
N ARG A 13 22.24 7.65 15.78
CA ARG A 13 23.13 6.70 15.12
C ARG A 13 22.77 6.63 13.63
N PRO A 14 23.76 6.53 12.73
CA PRO A 14 23.48 6.27 11.32
C PRO A 14 22.69 4.97 11.19
N ASP A 15 21.70 4.95 10.31
CA ASP A 15 20.94 3.75 10.03
C ASP A 15 21.88 2.64 9.52
N SER A 16 21.60 1.40 9.95
CA SER A 16 22.42 0.27 9.51
C SER A 16 22.20 0.00 8.02
N ALA A 17 23.24 -0.46 7.34
CA ALA A 17 23.16 -0.85 5.92
C ALA A 17 22.02 -1.84 5.65
N TRP A 18 21.71 -2.71 6.61
CA TRP A 18 20.58 -3.64 6.55
C TRP A 18 19.22 -2.93 6.47
N LYS A 19 18.99 -1.89 7.28
CA LYS A 19 17.75 -1.11 7.22
C LYS A 19 17.60 -0.38 5.88
N ILE A 20 18.70 0.12 5.33
CA ILE A 20 18.71 0.77 4.02
C ILE A 20 18.31 -0.24 2.93
N LEU A 21 18.87 -1.46 2.96
CA LEU A 21 18.52 -2.51 2.02
C LEU A 21 17.05 -2.93 2.13
N GLN A 22 16.54 -3.09 3.35
CA GLN A 22 15.11 -3.38 3.59
C GLN A 22 14.22 -2.29 2.99
N ALA A 23 14.55 -1.01 3.22
CA ALA A 23 13.80 0.11 2.66
C ALA A 23 13.79 0.12 1.12
N LEU A 24 14.92 -0.21 0.49
CA LEU A 24 15.02 -0.32 -0.97
C LEU A 24 14.15 -1.46 -1.52
N ILE A 25 14.15 -2.62 -0.86
CA ILE A 25 13.30 -3.76 -1.27
C ILE A 25 11.82 -3.40 -1.12
N THR A 26 11.43 -2.80 0.01
CA THR A 26 10.05 -2.35 0.23
C THR A 26 9.61 -1.35 -0.84
N LEU A 27 10.46 -0.38 -1.17
CA LEU A 27 10.18 0.59 -2.22
C LEU A 27 10.04 -0.07 -3.59
N GLY A 28 10.94 -1.00 -3.93
CA GLY A 28 10.86 -1.76 -5.19
C GLY A 28 9.56 -2.56 -5.31
N LEU A 29 9.18 -3.29 -4.26
CA LEU A 29 7.93 -4.05 -4.24
C LEU A 29 6.70 -3.15 -4.36
N MET A 30 6.69 -2.00 -3.68
CA MET A 30 5.61 -1.02 -3.81
C MET A 30 5.48 -0.49 -5.23
N LEU A 31 6.60 -0.20 -5.90
CA LEU A 31 6.57 0.24 -7.31
C LEU A 31 6.01 -0.85 -8.22
N CYS A 32 6.43 -2.10 -8.04
CA CYS A 32 5.88 -3.23 -8.78
C CYS A 32 4.37 -3.40 -8.53
N ALA A 33 3.91 -3.21 -7.28
CA ALA A 33 2.48 -3.26 -6.95
C ALA A 33 1.70 -2.18 -7.68
N LEU A 34 2.17 -0.93 -7.65
CA LEU A 34 1.50 0.19 -8.30
C LEU A 34 1.47 0.02 -9.82
N ILE A 35 2.57 -0.40 -10.43
CA ILE A 35 2.65 -0.65 -11.87
C ILE A 35 1.75 -1.83 -12.25
N GLY A 36 1.82 -2.94 -11.53
CA GLY A 36 1.00 -4.13 -11.78
C GLY A 36 -0.48 -3.82 -11.67
N ILE A 37 -0.92 -3.11 -10.62
CA ILE A 37 -2.30 -2.64 -10.49
C ILE A 37 -2.66 -1.75 -11.67
N ALA A 38 -1.85 -0.74 -11.99
CA ALA A 38 -2.17 0.18 -13.07
C ALA A 38 -2.30 -0.56 -14.42
N VAL A 39 -1.36 -1.43 -14.75
CA VAL A 39 -1.43 -2.21 -15.98
C VAL A 39 -2.66 -3.12 -15.95
N HIS A 40 -2.85 -3.92 -14.91
CA HIS A 40 -4.00 -4.81 -14.80
C HIS A 40 -5.37 -4.09 -14.90
N LEU A 41 -5.46 -2.87 -14.35
CA LEU A 41 -6.67 -2.05 -14.40
C LEU A 41 -6.91 -1.37 -15.74
N PHE A 42 -5.85 -1.04 -16.49
CA PHE A 42 -5.95 -0.20 -17.67
C PHE A 42 -5.57 -0.90 -18.99
N SER A 43 -4.96 -2.09 -18.94
CA SER A 43 -4.53 -2.84 -20.14
C SER A 43 -5.48 -3.96 -20.55
N GLY A 44 -6.53 -4.24 -19.76
CA GLY A 44 -7.53 -5.27 -20.07
C GLY A 44 -8.64 -4.79 -21.00
N GLU A 45 -9.40 -5.74 -21.56
CA GLU A 45 -10.66 -5.49 -22.27
C GLU A 45 -11.75 -4.90 -21.35
N GLN A 46 -11.56 -5.04 -20.03
CA GLN A 46 -12.47 -4.57 -18.99
C GLN A 46 -11.93 -3.27 -18.39
N GLY A 47 -12.48 -2.15 -18.81
CA GLY A 47 -12.10 -0.82 -18.32
C GLY A 47 -12.91 -0.40 -17.07
N PRO A 48 -12.66 0.81 -16.55
CA PRO A 48 -13.42 1.37 -15.43
C PRO A 48 -14.94 1.45 -15.71
N ALA A 49 -15.33 1.51 -16.98
CA ALA A 49 -16.72 1.50 -17.40
C ALA A 49 -17.41 0.14 -17.17
N ASP A 50 -16.68 -0.98 -17.33
CA ASP A 50 -17.22 -2.32 -17.12
C ASP A 50 -17.46 -2.63 -15.63
N TRP A 51 -16.74 -1.93 -14.76
CA TRP A 51 -16.98 -2.00 -13.32
C TRP A 51 -18.33 -1.41 -12.96
N TRP A 52 -18.72 -0.30 -13.58
CA TRP A 52 -20.04 0.28 -13.38
C TRP A 52 -21.15 -0.67 -13.85
N ALA A 53 -20.93 -1.35 -14.99
CA ALA A 53 -21.82 -2.38 -15.47
C ALA A 53 -21.91 -3.56 -14.48
N TRP A 54 -20.78 -4.04 -13.94
CA TRP A 54 -20.77 -5.10 -12.93
C TRP A 54 -21.47 -4.70 -11.62
N LEU A 55 -21.23 -3.48 -11.15
CA LEU A 55 -21.84 -2.91 -9.94
C LEU A 55 -23.37 -2.87 -10.04
N THR A 56 -23.87 -2.52 -11.23
CA THR A 56 -25.30 -2.37 -11.50
C THR A 56 -25.96 -3.66 -12.00
N ALA A 57 -25.16 -4.71 -12.29
CA ALA A 57 -25.66 -5.98 -12.83
C ALA A 57 -26.59 -6.73 -11.86
N SER A 58 -26.47 -6.49 -10.55
CA SER A 58 -27.33 -7.13 -9.54
C SER A 58 -27.42 -6.29 -8.26
N PRO A 59 -28.59 -6.27 -7.57
CA PRO A 59 -28.71 -5.68 -6.23
C PRO A 59 -27.69 -6.25 -5.23
N MET A 60 -27.31 -7.53 -5.38
CA MET A 60 -26.30 -8.14 -4.52
C MET A 60 -24.92 -7.50 -4.68
N ASN A 61 -24.51 -7.19 -5.92
CA ASN A 61 -23.23 -6.53 -6.19
C ASN A 61 -23.22 -5.12 -5.59
N GLY A 62 -24.31 -4.37 -5.75
CA GLY A 62 -24.45 -3.05 -5.13
C GLY A 62 -24.33 -3.08 -3.60
N VAL A 63 -24.94 -4.07 -2.93
CA VAL A 63 -24.82 -4.24 -1.47
C VAL A 63 -23.38 -4.58 -1.07
N LEU A 64 -22.73 -5.51 -1.77
CA LEU A 64 -21.34 -5.88 -1.49
C LEU A 64 -20.40 -4.67 -1.65
N THR A 65 -20.59 -3.85 -2.67
CA THR A 65 -19.79 -2.64 -2.87
C THR A 65 -20.05 -1.60 -1.81
N PHE A 66 -21.31 -1.40 -1.39
CA PHE A 66 -21.62 -0.51 -0.28
C PHE A 66 -20.93 -0.95 1.01
N ILE A 67 -20.97 -2.26 1.32
CA ILE A 67 -20.25 -2.82 2.48
C ILE A 67 -18.74 -2.59 2.34
N ALA A 68 -18.17 -2.87 1.17
CA ALA A 68 -16.74 -2.65 0.91
C ALA A 68 -16.34 -1.18 1.08
N ALA A 69 -17.16 -0.24 0.61
CA ALA A 69 -16.93 1.19 0.79
C ALA A 69 -16.98 1.60 2.26
N VAL A 70 -17.96 1.09 3.04
CA VAL A 70 -18.04 1.34 4.48
C VAL A 70 -16.81 0.80 5.20
N VAL A 71 -16.36 -0.41 4.87
CA VAL A 71 -15.14 -1.01 5.43
C VAL A 71 -13.91 -0.17 5.09
N LEU A 72 -13.76 0.27 3.85
CA LEU A 72 -12.67 1.15 3.42
C LEU A 72 -12.65 2.48 4.17
N ILE A 73 -13.81 3.12 4.34
CA ILE A 73 -13.95 4.37 5.08
C ILE A 73 -13.62 4.16 6.56
N ALA A 74 -14.13 3.09 7.17
CA ALA A 74 -13.83 2.75 8.57
C ALA A 74 -12.33 2.47 8.76
N PHE A 75 -11.71 1.74 7.84
CA PHE A 75 -10.28 1.46 7.84
C PHE A 75 -9.44 2.73 7.66
N HIS A 76 -9.82 3.60 6.73
CA HIS A 76 -9.16 4.90 6.55
C HIS A 76 -9.27 5.77 7.81
N ARG A 77 -10.46 5.81 8.43
CA ARG A 77 -10.69 6.53 9.68
C ARG A 77 -9.89 5.94 10.84
N TYR A 78 -9.77 4.62 10.89
CA TYR A 78 -8.95 3.90 11.88
C TYR A 78 -7.47 4.27 11.77
N ILE A 79 -6.92 4.30 10.55
CA ILE A 79 -5.51 4.68 10.32
C ILE A 79 -5.26 6.15 10.67
N THR A 80 -6.20 7.05 10.36
CA THR A 80 -6.02 8.50 10.56
C THR A 80 -6.19 8.96 12.01
N HIS A 81 -6.97 8.26 12.84
CA HIS A 81 -7.21 8.63 14.24
C HIS A 81 -6.22 8.05 15.26
N ILE A 82 -5.25 7.25 14.83
CA ILE A 82 -4.27 6.64 15.72
C ILE A 82 -3.25 7.67 16.24
N SER A 83 -3.02 7.70 17.55
CA SER A 83 -2.00 8.52 18.22
C SER A 83 -0.60 8.23 17.66
N SER A 84 0.32 9.22 17.69
CA SER A 84 1.68 9.10 17.14
C SER A 84 2.50 7.91 17.66
N GLN A 85 2.15 7.37 18.84
CA GLN A 85 2.79 6.21 19.46
C GLN A 85 2.21 4.87 18.97
N GLN A 86 0.88 4.75 18.78
CA GLN A 86 0.26 3.58 18.13
C GLN A 86 0.46 3.56 16.61
N ARG A 87 0.78 4.73 16.01
CA ARG A 87 0.94 4.91 14.56
C ARG A 87 2.05 4.05 13.99
N ARG A 88 3.09 3.73 14.77
CA ARG A 88 4.20 2.86 14.35
C ARG A 88 3.82 1.39 14.16
N ALA A 89 2.79 0.89 14.84
CA ALA A 89 2.36 -0.50 14.70
C ALA A 89 1.24 -0.66 13.66
N ALA A 90 0.36 0.34 13.53
CA ALA A 90 -0.70 0.36 12.54
C ALA A 90 -0.26 0.88 11.15
N SER A 91 0.89 1.57 11.04
CA SER A 91 1.42 2.10 9.78
C SER A 91 1.91 1.02 8.82
N ASP A 92 2.25 -0.16 9.33
CA ASP A 92 2.99 -1.14 8.52
C ASP A 92 2.04 -2.07 7.76
N LEU A 93 0.77 -2.18 8.19
CA LEU A 93 -0.21 -3.06 7.56
C LEU A 93 -0.52 -2.68 6.10
N PRO A 94 -0.79 -1.41 5.74
CA PRO A 94 -0.91 -1.02 4.33
C PRO A 94 0.36 -1.31 3.52
N VAL A 95 1.54 -1.11 4.13
CA VAL A 95 2.82 -1.36 3.47
C VAL A 95 3.01 -2.85 3.19
N TYR A 96 2.71 -3.72 4.14
CA TYR A 96 2.78 -5.18 3.94
C TYR A 96 1.79 -5.67 2.90
N ILE A 97 0.56 -5.13 2.87
CA ILE A 97 -0.42 -5.46 1.82
C ILE A 97 0.13 -5.08 0.44
N MET A 98 0.66 -3.85 0.30
CA MET A 98 1.27 -3.40 -0.96
C MET A 98 2.48 -4.24 -1.35
N MET A 99 3.32 -4.63 -0.40
CA MET A 99 4.44 -5.54 -0.67
C MET A 99 3.95 -6.90 -1.18
N LEU A 100 2.91 -7.48 -0.58
CA LEU A 100 2.36 -8.77 -0.98
C LEU A 100 1.77 -8.71 -2.39
N VAL A 101 1.07 -7.62 -2.72
CA VAL A 101 0.57 -7.34 -4.08
C VAL A 101 1.74 -7.19 -5.06
N GLY A 102 2.81 -6.49 -4.69
CA GLY A 102 4.01 -6.37 -5.51
C GLY A 102 4.69 -7.71 -5.78
N VAL A 103 4.80 -8.57 -4.77
CA VAL A 103 5.31 -9.94 -4.92
C VAL A 103 4.43 -10.76 -5.86
N TYR A 104 3.11 -10.66 -5.74
CA TYR A 104 2.17 -11.33 -6.63
C TYR A 104 2.39 -10.94 -8.10
N PHE A 105 2.51 -9.65 -8.39
CA PHE A 105 2.75 -9.17 -9.76
C PHE A 105 4.13 -9.55 -10.29
N ILE A 106 5.17 -9.56 -9.46
CA ILE A 106 6.48 -10.07 -9.84
C ILE A 106 6.40 -11.57 -10.18
N TYR A 107 5.72 -12.35 -9.36
CA TYR A 107 5.52 -13.78 -9.60
C TYR A 107 4.74 -14.03 -10.91
N GLN A 108 3.67 -13.26 -11.15
CA GLN A 108 2.90 -13.33 -12.38
C GLN A 108 3.77 -12.96 -13.59
N LEU A 109 4.52 -11.86 -13.52
CA LEU A 109 5.43 -11.44 -14.58
C LEU A 109 6.47 -12.51 -14.93
N ILE A 110 7.02 -13.19 -13.92
CA ILE A 110 8.01 -14.26 -14.12
C ILE A 110 7.37 -15.53 -14.71
N THR A 111 6.16 -15.88 -14.28
CA THR A 111 5.52 -17.16 -14.66
C THR A 111 4.71 -17.08 -15.94
N THR A 112 4.04 -15.96 -16.20
CA THR A 112 3.17 -15.78 -17.38
C THR A 112 3.73 -14.80 -18.41
N GLY A 113 4.75 -14.00 -18.05
CA GLY A 113 5.30 -12.96 -18.92
C GLY A 113 4.43 -11.71 -19.04
N HIS A 114 3.33 -11.65 -18.29
CA HIS A 114 2.36 -10.55 -18.30
C HIS A 114 2.26 -9.91 -16.92
N TRP A 115 2.00 -8.60 -16.91
CA TRP A 115 1.66 -7.84 -15.71
C TRP A 115 0.23 -8.15 -15.25
#